data_AF-A0A925MCL1-F1
#
_entry.id   AF-A0A925MCL1-F1
#
_cell.length_a   1.000
_cell.length_b   1.000
_cell.length_c   1.000
_cell.angle_alpha   90.00
_cell.angle_beta   90.00
_cell.angle_gamma   90.00
#
_symmetry.space_group_name_H-M   'P 1'
#
loop_
_entity.id
_entity.type
_entity.pdbx_description
1 polymer ?
#
loop_
_entity_poly.entity_id
_entity_poly.type
_entity_poly.pdbx_seq_one_letter_code
_entity_poly.pdbx_strand_id
1 'polypeptide(L)'
;MPLIDALDAKTEDVGLFITWQADPQLPGPVTSTVALSAATFRVDRFEVQSDANGPTSRVRFPLIWNLEDKPAAETFPEAPPGLYSRISITLGGFFANSYELEGTWLDAGKARPFRISDFATVKATCETSKRLEAGGAARIALVLDLEEALAGVDFKRVREINGRLELANGDPQLPKFRERLRDAFHISD
;
A
#
# COMPACT_ATOMS: atom_id res chain seq x y z
N MET A 1 -52.29 -3.48 16.50
CA MET A 1 -51.48 -4.70 16.77
C MET A 1 -50.37 -4.76 15.73
N PRO A 2 -49.16 -5.15 16.14
CA PRO A 2 -47.98 -4.28 16.04
C PRO A 2 -47.18 -4.43 14.74
N LEU A 3 -46.45 -3.34 14.41
CA LEU A 3 -45.27 -3.31 13.55
C LEU A 3 -44.32 -4.43 13.97
N ILE A 4 -43.96 -5.31 13.04
CA ILE A 4 -42.71 -6.05 13.15
C ILE A 4 -41.64 -5.09 12.63
N ASP A 5 -41.01 -4.38 13.56
CA ASP A 5 -39.70 -3.81 13.35
C ASP A 5 -38.79 -4.95 12.92
N ALA A 6 -38.49 -5.01 11.62
CA ALA A 6 -37.35 -5.77 11.16
C ALA A 6 -36.14 -5.10 11.81
N LEU A 7 -35.65 -5.74 12.89
CA LEU A 7 -34.32 -5.52 13.41
C LEU A 7 -33.38 -5.62 12.21
N ASP A 8 -32.95 -4.47 11.73
CA ASP A 8 -31.76 -4.32 10.91
C ASP A 8 -30.60 -4.70 11.84
N ALA A 9 -30.43 -6.01 12.03
CA ALA A 9 -29.38 -6.57 12.83
C ALA A 9 -28.10 -6.18 12.11
N LYS A 10 -27.50 -5.09 12.59
CA LYS A 10 -26.17 -4.64 12.20
C LYS A 10 -25.26 -5.84 12.41
N THR A 11 -24.97 -6.57 11.34
CA THR A 11 -24.06 -7.70 11.38
C THR A 11 -22.77 -7.15 11.94
N GLU A 12 -22.45 -7.49 13.19
CA GLU A 12 -21.18 -7.11 13.75
C GLU A 12 -20.12 -7.84 12.92
N ASP A 13 -19.29 -7.05 12.25
CA ASP A 13 -18.18 -7.52 11.46
C ASP A 13 -17.25 -8.37 12.33
N VAL A 14 -17.33 -9.71 12.22
CA VAL A 14 -16.44 -10.65 12.92
C VAL A 14 -15.23 -10.96 12.05
N GLY A 15 -14.05 -11.03 12.67
CA GLY A 15 -12.80 -11.44 12.03
C GLY A 15 -11.71 -10.37 12.01
N LEU A 16 -10.72 -10.57 11.15
CA LEU A 16 -9.59 -9.66 10.97
C LEU A 16 -9.80 -8.77 9.74
N PHE A 17 -9.59 -7.46 9.90
CA PHE A 17 -9.74 -6.46 8.86
C PHE A 17 -8.44 -5.68 8.70
N ILE A 18 -7.97 -5.56 7.46
CA ILE A 18 -6.80 -4.77 7.10
C ILE A 18 -7.25 -3.59 6.26
N THR A 19 -6.98 -2.38 6.74
CA THR A 19 -7.28 -1.15 5.98
C THR A 19 -5.99 -0.56 5.43
N TRP A 20 -6.05 -0.06 4.20
CA TRP A 20 -4.93 0.60 3.55
C TRP A 20 -5.09 2.11 3.64
N GLN A 21 -4.04 2.78 4.07
CA GLN A 21 -3.96 4.23 4.16
C GLN A 21 -2.70 4.72 3.46
N ALA A 22 -2.70 5.99 3.07
CA ALA A 22 -1.51 6.66 2.59
C ALA A 22 -1.34 7.94 3.41
N ASP A 23 -0.12 8.17 3.88
CA ASP A 23 0.27 9.37 4.61
C ASP A 23 1.56 9.93 3.98
N PRO A 24 1.53 11.12 3.35
CA PRO A 24 0.36 11.99 3.17
C PRO A 24 -0.71 11.40 2.25
N GLN A 25 -1.91 11.98 2.30
CA GLN A 25 -3.06 11.51 1.51
C GLN A 25 -2.76 11.51 0.00
N LEU A 26 -3.03 10.37 -0.64
CA LEU A 26 -2.93 10.21 -2.09
C LEU A 26 -4.32 10.20 -2.77
N PRO A 27 -4.45 10.78 -3.98
CA PRO A 27 -3.48 11.64 -4.67
C PRO A 27 -3.25 12.98 -3.96
N GLY A 28 -2.07 13.56 -4.12
CA GLY A 28 -1.72 14.81 -3.45
C GLY A 28 -0.22 15.09 -3.36
N PRO A 29 0.17 16.21 -2.71
CA PRO A 29 1.55 16.50 -2.37
C PRO A 29 2.12 15.42 -1.46
N VAL A 30 3.30 14.90 -1.80
CA VAL A 30 4.05 13.95 -0.98
C VAL A 30 5.29 14.59 -0.37
N THR A 31 5.92 15.49 -1.11
CA THR A 31 7.00 16.34 -0.60
C THR A 31 6.72 17.79 -1.00
N SER A 32 7.59 18.72 -0.61
CA SER A 32 7.52 20.12 -1.06
C SER A 32 7.68 20.31 -2.57
N THR A 33 8.22 19.33 -3.28
CA THR A 33 8.50 19.41 -4.72
C THR A 33 7.88 18.26 -5.53
N VAL A 34 7.25 17.29 -4.88
CA VAL A 34 6.68 16.11 -5.54
C VAL A 34 5.23 15.94 -5.12
N ALA A 35 4.35 15.81 -6.11
CA ALA A 35 2.96 15.41 -5.90
C ALA A 35 2.65 14.18 -6.75
N LEU A 36 1.91 13.23 -6.19
CA LEU A 36 1.45 12.04 -6.91
C LEU A 36 0.01 12.23 -7.38
N SER A 37 -0.24 11.86 -8.64
CA SER A 37 -1.58 11.76 -9.22
C SER A 37 -2.12 10.34 -9.13
N ALA A 38 -1.24 9.34 -9.17
CA ALA A 38 -1.60 7.94 -9.02
C ALA A 38 -0.46 7.10 -8.44
N ALA A 39 -0.81 6.06 -7.69
CA ALA A 39 0.10 5.05 -7.21
C ALA A 39 -0.57 3.66 -7.31
N THR A 40 0.09 2.74 -7.99
CA THR A 40 -0.35 1.34 -8.12
C THR A 40 0.73 0.41 -7.61
N PHE A 41 0.35 -0.55 -6.78
CA PHE A 41 1.23 -1.60 -6.28
C PHE A 41 0.57 -2.95 -6.52
N ARG A 42 1.27 -3.87 -7.18
CA ARG A 42 0.79 -5.23 -7.43
C ARG A 42 1.27 -6.13 -6.31
N VAL A 43 0.35 -6.52 -5.43
CA VAL A 43 0.65 -7.45 -4.34
C VAL A 43 0.57 -8.86 -4.90
N ASP A 44 1.72 -9.53 -4.96
CA ASP A 44 1.79 -10.95 -5.31
C ASP A 44 1.32 -11.82 -4.14
N ARG A 45 1.78 -11.49 -2.92
CA ARG A 45 1.45 -12.20 -1.69
C ARG A 45 1.33 -11.25 -0.50
N PHE A 46 0.26 -11.42 0.25
CA PHE A 46 -0.01 -10.74 1.51
C PHE A 46 -0.26 -11.78 2.59
N GLU A 47 0.42 -11.68 3.72
CA GLU A 47 0.30 -12.62 4.84
C GLU A 47 0.23 -11.89 6.17
N VAL A 48 -0.69 -12.32 7.02
CA VAL A 48 -0.78 -11.93 8.42
C VAL A 48 -0.48 -13.17 9.26
N GLN A 49 0.65 -13.14 9.96
CA GLN A 49 1.10 -14.21 10.82
C GLN A 49 0.40 -14.12 12.18
N SER A 50 -0.24 -15.22 12.58
CA SER A 50 -0.79 -15.40 13.92
C SER A 50 0.01 -16.44 14.71
N ASP A 51 -0.13 -16.42 16.03
CA ASP A 51 0.31 -17.50 16.92
C ASP A 51 -0.62 -18.73 16.88
N ALA A 52 -1.84 -18.55 16.37
CA ALA A 52 -2.80 -19.61 16.08
C ALA A 52 -2.46 -20.34 14.75
N ASN A 53 -3.20 -21.41 14.46
CA ASN A 53 -2.92 -22.35 13.36
C ASN A 53 -2.84 -21.68 11.96
N GLY A 54 -1.65 -21.25 11.56
CA GLY A 54 -1.29 -20.83 10.20
C GLY A 54 -1.50 -19.34 9.88
N PRO A 55 -0.88 -18.83 8.80
CA PRO A 55 -1.05 -17.46 8.37
C PRO A 55 -2.38 -17.26 7.66
N THR A 56 -3.00 -16.10 7.91
CA THR A 56 -4.11 -15.60 7.11
C THR A 56 -3.51 -14.89 5.88
N SER A 57 -3.91 -15.26 4.66
CA SER A 57 -3.24 -14.76 3.46
C SER A 57 -4.18 -14.39 2.32
N ARG A 58 -3.70 -13.51 1.44
CA ARG A 58 -4.33 -13.14 0.17
C ARG A 58 -3.24 -13.01 -0.90
N VAL A 59 -3.58 -13.31 -2.15
CA VAL A 59 -2.62 -13.31 -3.27
C VAL A 59 -3.16 -12.52 -4.44
N ARG A 60 -2.25 -11.95 -5.23
CA ARG A 60 -2.52 -11.36 -6.55
C ARG A 60 -3.67 -10.34 -6.57
N PHE A 61 -3.46 -9.21 -5.91
CA PHE A 61 -4.39 -8.09 -5.94
C PHE A 61 -3.64 -6.76 -6.08
N PRO A 62 -4.23 -5.75 -6.73
CA PRO A 62 -3.62 -4.42 -6.81
C PRO A 62 -4.07 -3.56 -5.63
N LEU A 63 -3.15 -2.73 -5.15
CA LEU A 63 -3.45 -1.54 -4.35
C LEU A 63 -3.38 -0.34 -5.28
N ILE A 64 -4.47 0.41 -5.40
CA ILE A 64 -4.58 1.55 -6.31
C ILE A 64 -5.02 2.77 -5.52
N TRP A 65 -4.21 3.82 -5.59
CA TRP A 65 -4.57 5.17 -5.17
C TRP A 65 -4.62 6.05 -6.41
N ASN A 66 -5.79 6.55 -6.76
CA ASN A 66 -5.99 7.56 -7.80
C ASN A 66 -7.18 8.48 -7.40
N LEU A 67 -7.67 9.34 -8.29
CA LEU A 67 -8.76 10.27 -7.95
C LEU A 67 -10.11 9.57 -7.71
N GLU A 68 -10.32 8.41 -8.32
CA GLU A 68 -11.57 7.65 -8.31
C GLU A 68 -11.51 6.45 -7.35
N ASP A 69 -10.31 5.90 -7.14
CA ASP A 69 -10.06 4.66 -6.42
C ASP A 69 -9.16 4.86 -5.19
N LYS A 70 -9.51 4.11 -4.14
CA LYS A 70 -8.65 3.83 -2.98
C LYS A 70 -8.69 2.32 -2.73
N PRO A 71 -7.64 1.71 -2.16
CA PRO A 71 -7.66 0.28 -1.96
C PRO A 71 -8.78 -0.13 -0.99
N ALA A 72 -9.54 -1.15 -1.35
CA ALA A 72 -10.55 -1.73 -0.48
C ALA A 72 -9.89 -2.41 0.73
N ALA A 73 -10.60 -2.47 1.85
CA ALA A 73 -10.12 -3.21 3.01
C ALA A 73 -10.05 -4.72 2.72
N GLU A 74 -9.02 -5.38 3.22
CA GLU A 74 -8.96 -6.84 3.21
C GLU A 74 -9.72 -7.37 4.41
N THR A 75 -10.60 -8.34 4.18
CA THR A 75 -11.40 -8.97 5.23
C THR A 75 -11.09 -10.45 5.30
N PHE A 76 -10.88 -10.94 6.51
CA PHE A 76 -10.60 -12.32 6.84
C PHE A 76 -11.57 -12.77 7.93
N PRO A 77 -12.80 -13.18 7.56
CA PRO A 77 -13.83 -13.54 8.53
C PRO A 77 -13.51 -14.85 9.26
N GLU A 78 -12.76 -15.74 8.61
CA GLU A 78 -12.32 -17.04 9.15
C GLU A 78 -10.96 -16.95 9.88
N ALA A 79 -10.47 -15.74 10.14
CA ALA A 79 -9.20 -15.56 10.83
C ALA A 79 -9.31 -16.11 12.27
N PRO A 80 -8.40 -17.01 12.70
CA PRO A 80 -8.52 -17.65 14.00
C PRO A 80 -8.27 -16.63 15.14
N PRO A 81 -8.97 -16.75 16.28
CA PRO A 81 -8.65 -15.91 17.43
C PRO A 81 -7.23 -16.17 17.91
N GLY A 82 -6.50 -15.11 18.25
CA GLY A 82 -5.08 -15.17 18.57
C GLY A 82 -4.38 -13.82 18.51
N LEU A 83 -3.07 -13.84 18.75
CA LEU A 83 -2.18 -12.70 18.58
C LEU A 83 -1.61 -12.70 17.16
N TYR A 84 -1.84 -11.62 16.43
CA TYR A 84 -1.19 -11.36 15.16
C TYR A 84 0.08 -10.57 15.43
N SER A 85 1.22 -11.12 15.00
CA SER A 85 2.54 -10.60 15.33
C SER A 85 3.26 -9.95 14.15
N ARG A 86 2.90 -10.32 12.92
CA ARG A 86 3.60 -9.84 11.72
C ARG A 86 2.70 -9.78 10.50
N ILE A 87 2.90 -8.76 9.67
CA ILE A 87 2.37 -8.66 8.32
C ILE A 87 3.53 -8.70 7.33
N SER A 88 3.38 -9.47 6.25
CA SER A 88 4.32 -9.50 5.13
C SER A 88 3.61 -9.14 3.83
N ILE A 89 4.17 -8.20 3.10
CA ILE A 89 3.68 -7.73 1.80
C ILE A 89 4.78 -8.02 0.78
N THR A 90 4.46 -8.78 -0.26
CA THR A 90 5.36 -9.03 -1.39
C THR A 90 4.75 -8.38 -2.64
N LEU A 91 5.39 -7.32 -3.12
CA LEU A 91 5.07 -6.69 -4.38
C LEU A 91 5.74 -7.45 -5.52
N GLY A 92 5.00 -7.73 -6.58
CA GLY A 92 5.48 -8.51 -7.71
C GLY A 92 4.47 -8.54 -8.86
N GLY A 93 4.98 -8.64 -10.08
CA GLY A 93 4.17 -8.88 -11.26
C GLY A 93 4.92 -9.76 -12.27
N PHE A 94 4.39 -10.94 -12.58
CA PHE A 94 5.05 -11.88 -13.50
C PHE A 94 5.15 -11.32 -14.94
N PHE A 95 4.26 -10.41 -15.34
CA PHE A 95 4.26 -9.76 -16.67
C PHE A 95 3.96 -8.25 -16.63
N ALA A 96 4.02 -7.63 -15.45
CA ALA A 96 3.67 -6.22 -15.26
C ALA A 96 4.54 -5.60 -14.17
N ASN A 97 4.62 -4.27 -14.17
CA ASN A 97 5.33 -3.53 -13.12
C ASN A 97 4.80 -3.92 -11.73
N SER A 98 5.70 -4.24 -10.80
CA SER A 98 5.39 -4.50 -9.39
C SER A 98 4.81 -3.27 -8.72
N TYR A 99 5.26 -2.09 -9.14
CA TYR A 99 4.71 -0.81 -8.73
C TYR A 99 4.84 0.22 -9.84
N GLU A 100 3.95 1.20 -9.80
CA GLU A 100 3.91 2.31 -10.74
C GLU A 100 3.40 3.56 -10.04
N LEU A 101 4.21 4.61 -10.04
CA LEU A 101 3.88 5.91 -9.48
C LEU A 101 3.89 6.94 -10.59
N GLU A 102 2.85 7.76 -10.66
CA GLU A 102 2.75 8.87 -11.59
C GLU A 102 2.48 10.16 -10.83
N GLY A 103 3.09 11.25 -11.29
CA GLY A 103 2.96 12.51 -10.60
C GLY A 103 3.65 13.66 -11.31
N THR A 104 3.84 14.74 -10.55
CA THR A 104 4.50 15.96 -10.99
C THR A 104 5.64 16.30 -10.03
N TRP A 105 6.79 16.64 -10.60
CA TRP A 105 7.92 17.18 -9.89
C TRP A 105 8.10 18.67 -10.22
N LEU A 106 8.35 19.50 -9.21
CA LEU A 106 8.51 20.94 -9.32
C LEU A 106 10.00 21.30 -9.26
N ASP A 107 10.52 21.88 -10.34
CA ASP A 107 11.90 22.38 -10.42
C ASP A 107 11.90 23.86 -10.81
N ALA A 108 12.35 24.71 -9.89
CA ALA A 108 12.40 26.16 -10.08
C ALA A 108 11.08 26.75 -10.62
N GLY A 109 9.93 26.29 -10.08
CA GLY A 109 8.61 26.75 -10.49
C GLY A 109 8.04 26.09 -11.75
N LYS A 110 8.79 25.19 -12.41
CA LYS A 110 8.31 24.42 -13.56
C LYS A 110 7.88 23.03 -13.12
N ALA A 111 6.60 22.72 -13.33
CA ALA A 111 6.04 21.39 -13.16
C ALA A 111 6.46 20.49 -14.32
N ARG A 112 7.02 19.32 -14.02
CA ARG A 112 7.34 18.27 -14.99
C ARG A 112 6.65 16.97 -14.59
N PRO A 113 5.92 16.31 -15.51
CA PRO A 113 5.35 15.02 -15.20
C PRO A 113 6.46 13.97 -15.05
N PHE A 114 6.24 12.98 -14.20
CA PHE A 114 7.12 11.83 -14.06
C PHE A 114 6.35 10.52 -13.95
N ARG A 115 7.06 9.42 -14.21
CA ARG A 115 6.65 8.06 -13.91
C ARG A 115 7.81 7.29 -13.31
N ILE A 116 7.54 6.57 -12.21
CA ILE A 116 8.45 5.62 -11.60
C ILE A 116 7.83 4.24 -11.73
N SER A 117 8.55 3.28 -12.31
CA SER A 117 8.02 1.93 -12.48
C SER A 117 9.14 0.88 -12.52
N ASP A 118 8.88 -0.29 -11.96
CA ASP A 118 9.85 -1.39 -11.92
C ASP A 118 9.15 -2.75 -11.87
N PHE A 119 9.83 -3.78 -12.35
CA PHE A 119 9.40 -5.18 -12.32
C PHE A 119 9.98 -5.95 -11.12
N ALA A 120 10.99 -5.39 -10.45
CA ALA A 120 11.63 -6.06 -9.34
C ALA A 120 10.65 -6.30 -8.18
N THR A 121 10.83 -7.43 -7.49
CA THR A 121 10.08 -7.75 -6.28
C THR A 121 10.52 -6.84 -5.13
N VAL A 122 9.56 -6.35 -4.36
CA VAL A 122 9.80 -5.62 -3.11
C VAL A 122 9.06 -6.34 -1.99
N LYS A 123 9.76 -6.69 -0.92
CA LYS A 123 9.17 -7.39 0.23
C LYS A 123 9.24 -6.52 1.48
N ALA A 124 8.10 -6.05 1.95
CA ALA A 124 7.96 -5.29 3.19
C ALA A 124 7.41 -6.19 4.31
N THR A 125 7.83 -5.89 5.54
CA THR A 125 7.39 -6.59 6.75
C THR A 125 7.07 -5.55 7.82
N CYS A 126 5.91 -5.69 8.46
CA CYS A 126 5.50 -4.84 9.57
C CYS A 126 5.23 -5.72 10.79
N GLU A 127 5.79 -5.38 11.95
CA GLU A 127 5.49 -6.06 13.21
C GLU A 127 4.20 -5.48 13.82
N THR A 128 3.39 -6.32 14.45
CA THR A 128 2.12 -5.93 15.07
C THR A 128 1.92 -6.67 16.39
N SER A 129 0.97 -6.22 17.19
CA SER A 129 0.55 -6.88 18.43
C SER A 129 -0.98 -6.95 18.54
N LYS A 130 -1.68 -6.85 17.41
CA LYS A 130 -3.14 -6.82 17.38
C LYS A 130 -3.70 -8.21 17.71
N ARG A 131 -4.68 -8.23 18.62
CA ARG A 131 -5.32 -9.44 19.12
C ARG A 131 -6.73 -9.56 18.59
N LEU A 132 -7.09 -10.76 18.12
CA LEU A 132 -8.45 -11.12 17.72
C LEU A 132 -9.04 -12.03 18.80
N GLU A 133 -10.09 -11.54 19.47
CA GLU A 133 -10.85 -12.35 20.42
C GLU A 133 -11.80 -13.31 19.69
N ALA A 134 -12.17 -14.40 20.36
CA ALA A 134 -13.13 -15.37 19.80
C ALA A 134 -14.49 -14.69 19.54
N GLY A 135 -14.97 -14.76 18.29
CA GLY A 135 -16.20 -14.09 17.85
C GLY A 135 -16.10 -12.56 17.79
N GLY A 136 -14.91 -11.99 17.95
CA GLY A 136 -14.67 -10.55 17.92
C GLY A 136 -14.19 -10.02 16.57
N ALA A 137 -13.78 -8.75 16.59
CA ALA A 137 -13.24 -8.04 15.43
C ALA A 137 -11.89 -7.40 15.77
N ALA A 138 -10.91 -7.51 14.86
CA ALA A 138 -9.63 -6.81 14.98
C ALA A 138 -9.35 -6.02 13.69
N ARG A 139 -8.86 -4.79 13.83
CA ARG A 139 -8.50 -3.92 12.71
C ARG A 139 -7.02 -3.57 12.75
N ILE A 140 -6.34 -3.70 11.61
CA ILE A 140 -4.95 -3.27 11.43
C ILE A 140 -4.91 -2.27 10.28
N ALA A 141 -4.43 -1.06 10.56
CA ALA A 141 -4.24 -0.04 9.54
C ALA A 141 -2.80 -0.11 9.03
N LEU A 142 -2.64 -0.47 7.76
CA LEU A 142 -1.36 -0.38 7.04
C LEU A 142 -1.28 0.96 6.35
N VAL A 143 -0.21 1.69 6.63
CA VAL A 143 0.09 3.00 6.07
C VAL A 143 1.21 2.85 5.05
N LEU A 144 1.01 3.51 3.91
CA LEU A 144 2.03 3.74 2.90
C LEU A 144 2.53 5.18 3.03
N ASP A 145 3.79 5.35 3.41
CA ASP A 145 4.48 6.65 3.43
C ASP A 145 5.58 6.70 2.37
N LEU A 146 5.34 7.48 1.33
CA LEU A 146 6.24 7.61 0.17
C LEU A 146 7.20 8.81 0.27
N GLU A 147 7.18 9.58 1.36
CA GLU A 147 7.98 10.80 1.48
C GLU A 147 9.48 10.51 1.30
N GLU A 148 10.03 9.62 2.13
CA GLU A 148 11.45 9.24 2.06
C GLU A 148 11.82 8.59 0.72
N ALA A 149 10.95 7.75 0.18
CA ALA A 149 11.17 7.08 -1.10
C ALA A 149 11.30 8.10 -2.25
N LEU A 150 10.41 9.09 -2.32
CA LEU A 150 10.38 10.11 -3.37
C LEU A 150 11.39 11.24 -3.16
N ALA A 151 11.59 11.71 -1.92
CA ALA A 151 12.65 12.67 -1.59
C ALA A 151 14.05 12.12 -1.92
N GLY A 152 14.15 10.81 -1.92
CA GLY A 152 15.33 10.07 -2.27
C GLY A 152 15.72 10.02 -3.74
N VAL A 153 14.88 10.49 -4.66
CA VAL A 153 15.08 10.46 -6.12
C VAL A 153 15.65 11.80 -6.60
N ASP A 154 16.76 11.74 -7.33
CA ASP A 154 17.31 12.90 -8.04
C ASP A 154 16.66 13.03 -9.42
N PHE A 155 15.50 13.69 -9.46
CA PHE A 155 14.73 13.93 -10.68
C PHE A 155 15.49 14.71 -11.76
N LYS A 156 16.55 15.45 -11.42
CA LYS A 156 17.40 16.15 -12.41
C LYS A 156 18.23 15.18 -13.24
N ARG A 157 18.46 13.98 -12.72
CA ARG A 157 19.23 12.91 -13.38
C ARG A 157 18.34 11.86 -14.03
N VAL A 158 17.04 11.92 -13.79
CA VAL A 158 16.06 11.04 -14.45
C VAL A 158 15.94 11.45 -15.92
N ARG A 159 15.95 10.46 -16.81
CA ARG A 159 15.85 10.70 -18.25
C ARG A 159 14.43 11.18 -18.61
N GLU A 160 14.36 12.18 -19.47
CA GLU A 160 13.11 12.59 -20.09
C GLU A 160 12.83 11.77 -21.36
N ILE A 161 11.64 11.18 -21.44
CA ILE A 161 11.15 10.39 -22.58
C ILE A 161 9.73 10.88 -22.89
N ASN A 162 9.50 11.32 -24.12
CA ASN A 162 8.20 11.84 -24.58
C ASN A 162 7.61 12.95 -23.67
N GLY A 163 8.45 13.85 -23.15
CA GLY A 163 8.02 14.96 -22.29
C GLY A 163 7.75 14.58 -20.84
N ARG A 164 8.10 13.36 -20.41
CA ARG A 164 7.93 12.86 -19.04
C ARG A 164 9.25 12.31 -18.49
N LEU A 165 9.55 12.57 -17.23
CA LEU A 165 10.68 11.97 -16.54
C LEU A 165 10.37 10.50 -16.24
N GLU A 166 11.19 9.57 -16.69
CA GLU A 166 10.95 8.13 -16.49
C GLU A 166 12.07 7.47 -15.68
N LEU A 167 11.75 7.12 -14.43
CA LEU A 167 12.59 6.28 -13.59
C LEU A 167 12.13 4.83 -13.78
N ALA A 168 12.75 4.14 -14.75
CA ALA A 168 12.38 2.80 -15.17
C ALA A 168 13.56 1.82 -15.16
N ASN A 169 13.28 0.55 -15.47
CA ASN A 169 14.24 -0.56 -15.39
C ASN A 169 15.62 -0.20 -15.97
N GLY A 170 16.66 -0.46 -15.19
CA GLY A 170 18.05 -0.12 -15.53
C GLY A 170 18.54 1.23 -15.00
N ASP A 171 17.68 2.08 -14.45
CA ASP A 171 18.14 3.32 -13.81
C ASP A 171 18.91 3.03 -12.50
N PRO A 172 20.11 3.63 -12.30
CA PRO A 172 20.95 3.37 -11.13
C PRO A 172 20.33 3.82 -9.79
N GLN A 173 19.26 4.62 -9.79
CA GLN A 173 18.58 5.07 -8.58
C GLN A 173 17.56 4.06 -8.06
N LEU A 174 17.08 3.13 -8.91
CA LEU A 174 16.04 2.16 -8.54
C LEU A 174 16.39 1.26 -7.35
N PRO A 175 17.61 0.72 -7.18
CA PRO A 175 17.94 -0.11 -6.03
C PRO A 175 17.67 0.61 -4.69
N LYS A 176 18.11 1.85 -4.56
CA LYS A 176 17.91 2.66 -3.34
C LYS A 176 16.46 3.11 -3.19
N PHE A 177 15.78 3.40 -4.29
CA PHE A 177 14.34 3.66 -4.28
C PHE A 177 13.56 2.47 -3.72
N ARG A 178 13.88 1.24 -4.15
CA ARG A 178 13.24 0.00 -3.67
C ARG A 178 13.46 -0.25 -2.18
N GLU A 179 14.67 0.02 -1.67
CA GLU A 179 14.95 -0.09 -0.23
C GLU A 179 14.05 0.84 0.57
N ARG A 180 13.91 2.10 0.14
CA ARG A 180 13.03 3.06 0.80
C ARG A 180 11.55 2.73 0.62
N LEU A 181 11.16 2.22 -0.54
CA LEU A 181 9.77 1.77 -0.78
C LEU A 181 9.42 0.56 0.08
N ARG A 182 10.37 -0.34 0.35
CA ARG A 182 10.16 -1.42 1.32
C ARG A 182 9.83 -0.85 2.70
N ASP A 183 10.59 0.16 3.11
CA ASP A 183 10.51 0.74 4.44
C ASP A 183 9.31 1.72 4.57
N ALA A 184 8.68 2.09 3.45
CA ALA A 184 7.48 2.93 3.37
C ALA A 184 6.22 2.30 4.00
N PHE A 185 6.14 0.97 4.06
CA PHE A 185 5.00 0.28 4.63
C PHE A 185 5.15 0.10 6.13
N HIS A 186 4.21 0.62 6.90
CA HIS A 186 4.19 0.48 8.35
C HIS A 186 2.76 0.38 8.89
N ILE A 187 2.62 0.14 10.19
CA ILE A 187 1.32 0.07 10.86
C ILE A 187 1.06 1.38 11.59
N SER A 188 -0.16 1.90 11.46
CA SER A 188 -0.64 2.98 12.32
C SER A 188 -1.10 2.39 13.64
N ASP A 189 -0.55 2.90 14.75
CA ASP A 189 -0.86 2.43 16.11
C ASP A 189 -2.31 2.73 16.53
#